data_AF-A0A8H2W473-F1
#
_entry.id   AF-A0A8H2W473-F1
#
_cell.length_a   1.000
_cell.length_b   1.000
_cell.length_c   1.000
_cell.angle_alpha   90.00
_cell.angle_beta   90.00
_cell.angle_gamma   90.00
#
_symmetry.space_group_name_H-M   'P 1'
#
loop_
_entity.id
_entity.type
_entity.pdbx_description
1 polymer ?
#
loop_
_entity_poly.entity_id
_entity_poly.type
_entity_poly.pdbx_seq_one_letter_code
_entity_poly.pdbx_strand_id
1 'polypeptide(L)'
;MLRRLPNLRQSYTVLSSSFIAQLELIVPILFSPDYPQALTHGDLSVTNILVNEETFEITAIVDWSLATVLPFGIELDILRLTTGYMDSEGWHNYSCPNKLTETFWTEFYALSGAGASLRILAELAAKLGAVLRYGFQRHASGAPTEVVAEETSSFLKGWAADYAHT
;
A
#
# COMPACT_ATOMS: atom_id res chain seq x y z
N MET A 1 -0.68 0.48 14.64
CA MET A 1 -1.53 0.80 13.46
C MET A 1 -2.76 1.64 13.83
N LEU A 2 -3.65 1.18 14.71
CA LEU A 2 -4.91 1.90 15.05
C LEU A 2 -4.73 3.29 15.71
N ARG A 3 -3.63 3.54 16.44
CA ARG A 3 -3.39 4.84 17.11
C ARG A 3 -2.89 5.95 16.18
N ARG A 4 -2.57 5.61 14.92
CA ARG A 4 -1.95 6.49 13.93
C ARG A 4 -2.94 7.32 13.13
N LEU A 5 -4.10 6.73 12.79
CA LEU A 5 -5.12 7.41 11.98
C LEU A 5 -5.62 8.72 12.61
N PRO A 6 -5.84 8.81 13.94
CA PRO A 6 -6.20 10.08 14.58
C PRO A 6 -5.15 11.18 14.42
N ASN A 7 -3.85 10.85 14.39
CA ASN A 7 -2.77 11.83 14.24
C ASN A 7 -2.77 12.47 12.83
N LEU A 8 -3.24 11.74 11.81
CA LEU A 8 -3.41 12.28 10.45
C LEU A 8 -4.50 13.34 10.37
N ARG A 9 -5.54 13.27 11.20
CA ARG A 9 -6.58 14.31 11.26
C ARG A 9 -6.09 15.63 11.87
N GLN A 10 -5.14 15.55 12.79
CA GLN A 10 -4.62 16.71 13.51
C GLN A 10 -3.48 17.41 12.77
N SER A 11 -2.89 16.74 11.78
CA SER A 11 -1.83 17.29 10.95
C SER A 11 -2.43 17.92 9.67
N TYR A 12 -1.75 18.89 9.07
CA TYR A 12 -2.10 19.44 7.74
C TYR A 12 -1.81 18.40 6.65
N THR A 13 -2.47 17.24 6.72
CA THR A 13 -2.25 16.16 5.76
C THR A 13 -2.90 16.49 4.44
N VAL A 14 -2.31 15.99 3.37
CA VAL A 14 -2.89 16.11 2.02
C VAL A 14 -4.11 15.17 1.84
N LEU A 15 -4.41 14.35 2.84
CA LEU A 15 -5.53 13.41 2.81
C LEU A 15 -6.84 14.11 3.15
N SER A 16 -7.91 13.81 2.41
CA SER A 16 -9.23 14.34 2.73
C SER A 16 -9.82 13.66 3.97
N SER A 17 -10.67 14.39 4.71
CA SER A 17 -11.39 13.85 5.87
C SER A 17 -12.25 12.64 5.53
N SER A 18 -12.81 12.58 4.31
CA SER A 18 -13.60 11.45 3.82
C SER A 18 -12.73 10.21 3.58
N PHE A 19 -11.53 10.38 3.03
CA PHE A 19 -10.58 9.30 2.84
C PHE A 19 -10.13 8.72 4.19
N ILE A 20 -9.78 9.58 5.15
CA ILE A 20 -9.42 9.12 6.51
C ILE A 20 -10.59 8.38 7.16
N ALA A 21 -11.83 8.90 7.05
CA ALA A 21 -13.01 8.22 7.60
C ALA A 21 -13.25 6.85 6.96
N GLN A 22 -13.01 6.70 5.65
CA GLN A 22 -13.09 5.41 4.98
C GLN A 22 -12.05 4.43 5.52
N LEU A 23 -10.80 4.89 5.73
CA LEU A 23 -9.76 4.05 6.34
C LEU A 23 -10.15 3.61 7.75
N GLU A 24 -10.66 4.51 8.58
CA GLU A 24 -11.15 4.20 9.93
C GLU A 24 -12.25 3.13 9.92
N LEU A 25 -13.16 3.18 8.94
CA LEU A 25 -14.25 2.21 8.80
C LEU A 25 -13.74 0.81 8.45
N ILE A 26 -12.71 0.71 7.60
CA ILE A 26 -12.21 -0.60 7.12
C ILE A 26 -11.26 -1.28 8.12
N VAL A 27 -10.56 -0.54 8.99
CA VAL A 27 -9.55 -1.16 9.86
C VAL A 27 -10.14 -2.30 10.71
N PRO A 28 -11.30 -2.15 11.39
CA PRO A 28 -11.88 -3.25 12.15
C PRO A 28 -12.20 -4.49 11.29
N ILE A 29 -12.57 -4.30 10.03
CA ILE A 29 -12.87 -5.39 9.09
C ILE A 29 -11.58 -6.13 8.72
N LEU A 30 -10.51 -5.40 8.38
CA LEU A 30 -9.22 -5.98 7.98
C LEU A 30 -8.55 -6.79 9.11
N PHE A 31 -8.78 -6.41 10.36
CA PHE A 31 -8.26 -7.10 11.55
C PHE A 31 -9.25 -8.09 12.18
N SER A 32 -10.39 -8.34 11.53
CA SER A 32 -11.33 -9.36 11.98
C SER A 32 -10.80 -10.76 11.70
N PRO A 33 -11.24 -11.79 12.47
CA PRO A 33 -10.85 -13.18 12.22
C PRO A 33 -11.25 -13.71 10.84
N ASP A 34 -12.26 -13.08 10.21
CA ASP A 34 -12.79 -13.50 8.90
C ASP A 34 -11.98 -12.94 7.73
N TYR A 35 -11.12 -11.95 7.96
CA TYR A 35 -10.28 -11.37 6.91
C TYR A 35 -8.92 -12.08 6.81
N PRO A 36 -8.48 -12.48 5.59
CA PRO A 36 -7.21 -13.17 5.42
C PRO A 36 -6.03 -12.39 5.98
N GLN A 37 -5.22 -13.04 6.81
CA GLN A 37 -3.93 -12.53 7.27
C GLN A 37 -2.81 -13.21 6.47
N ALA A 38 -1.77 -12.46 6.12
CA ALA A 38 -0.63 -12.96 5.35
C ALA A 38 0.68 -12.57 6.03
N LEU A 39 1.74 -13.34 5.79
CA LEU A 39 3.09 -12.90 6.09
C LEU A 39 3.45 -11.76 5.13
N THR A 40 3.69 -10.58 5.68
CA THR A 40 4.08 -9.38 4.95
C THR A 40 5.58 -9.11 5.16
N HIS A 41 6.22 -8.49 4.18
CA HIS A 41 7.64 -8.14 4.17
C HIS A 41 7.99 -7.07 5.21
N GLY A 42 7.10 -6.09 5.41
CA GLY A 42 7.28 -4.91 6.27
C GLY A 42 8.00 -3.74 5.58
N ASP A 43 8.72 -4.02 4.51
CA ASP A 43 9.32 -3.03 3.62
C ASP A 43 9.33 -3.46 2.14
N LEU A 44 8.23 -4.04 1.65
CA LEU A 44 8.20 -4.43 0.24
C LEU A 44 8.29 -3.19 -0.67
N SER A 45 9.31 -3.12 -1.52
CA SER A 45 9.58 -2.01 -2.42
C SER A 45 10.30 -2.51 -3.67
N VAL A 46 10.33 -1.70 -4.73
CA VAL A 46 11.02 -2.05 -5.99
C VAL A 46 12.52 -2.30 -5.81
N THR A 47 13.13 -1.75 -4.75
CA THR A 47 14.56 -1.96 -4.44
C THR A 47 14.83 -3.29 -3.73
N ASN A 48 13.80 -3.93 -3.18
CA ASN A 48 13.88 -5.20 -2.46
C ASN A 48 13.44 -6.40 -3.31
N ILE A 49 13.14 -6.17 -4.60
CA ILE A 49 12.78 -7.19 -5.58
C ILE A 49 13.94 -7.34 -6.56
N LEU A 50 14.54 -8.53 -6.59
CA LEU A 50 15.57 -8.86 -7.57
C LEU A 50 14.91 -9.49 -8.80
N VAL A 51 15.32 -9.00 -9.97
CA VAL A 51 14.82 -9.47 -11.26
C VAL A 51 15.96 -9.97 -12.14
N ASN A 52 15.68 -10.97 -12.96
CA ASN A 52 16.60 -11.37 -14.03
C ASN A 52 16.54 -10.33 -15.16
N GLU A 53 17.68 -9.81 -15.60
CA GLU A 53 17.73 -8.76 -16.63
C GLU A 53 17.30 -9.24 -18.03
N GLU A 54 17.43 -10.52 -18.32
CA GLU A 54 17.07 -11.10 -19.63
C GLU A 54 15.59 -11.54 -19.67
N THR A 55 15.08 -12.13 -18.60
CA THR A 55 13.72 -12.70 -18.55
C THR A 55 12.69 -11.80 -17.85
N PHE A 56 13.14 -10.81 -17.09
CA PHE A 56 12.32 -9.97 -16.20
C PHE A 56 11.57 -10.74 -15.10
N GLU A 57 11.93 -12.01 -14.88
CA GLU A 57 11.35 -12.80 -13.80
C GLU A 57 11.88 -12.35 -12.44
N ILE A 58 11.01 -12.34 -11.43
CA ILE A 58 11.41 -12.14 -10.04
C ILE A 58 12.23 -13.35 -9.59
N THR A 59 13.48 -13.12 -9.22
CA THR A 59 14.41 -14.18 -8.77
C THR A 59 14.52 -14.25 -7.25
N ALA A 60 14.32 -13.12 -6.56
CA ALA A 60 14.31 -13.07 -5.11
C ALA A 60 13.57 -11.84 -4.56
N ILE A 61 13.13 -11.96 -3.31
CA ILE A 61 12.69 -10.84 -2.45
C ILE A 61 13.63 -10.84 -1.24
N VAL A 62 14.25 -9.71 -0.94
CA VAL A 62 15.34 -9.58 0.07
C VAL A 62 15.00 -8.55 1.14
N ASP A 63 15.72 -8.58 2.27
CA ASP A 63 15.54 -7.69 3.43
C ASP A 63 14.24 -7.88 4.22
N TRP A 64 13.99 -9.11 4.65
CA TRP A 64 12.82 -9.51 5.46
C TRP A 64 12.89 -9.09 6.93
N SER A 65 13.74 -8.12 7.30
CA SER A 65 14.00 -7.75 8.70
C SER A 65 12.78 -7.20 9.44
N LEU A 66 11.78 -6.69 8.70
CA LEU A 66 10.52 -6.13 9.23
C LEU A 66 9.31 -7.06 9.04
N ALA A 67 9.53 -8.32 8.68
CA ALA A 67 8.45 -9.24 8.35
C ALA A 67 7.51 -9.47 9.54
N THR A 68 6.20 -9.49 9.27
CA THR A 68 5.17 -9.69 10.28
C THR A 68 3.90 -10.24 9.65
N VAL A 69 2.98 -10.78 10.45
CA VAL A 69 1.64 -11.14 9.97
C VAL A 69 0.73 -9.91 10.06
N LEU A 70 0.11 -9.55 8.94
CA LEU A 70 -0.82 -8.43 8.81
C LEU A 70 -1.96 -8.78 7.83
N PRO A 71 -3.03 -7.96 7.76
CA PRO A 71 -4.11 -8.17 6.80
C PRO A 71 -3.56 -8.25 5.38
N PHE A 72 -4.05 -9.22 4.60
CA PHE A 72 -3.75 -9.31 3.17
C PHE A 72 -4.04 -7.97 2.48
N GLY A 73 -3.26 -7.63 1.46
CA GLY A 73 -3.42 -6.37 0.74
C GLY A 73 -2.67 -5.18 1.35
N ILE A 74 -2.24 -5.23 2.61
CA ILE A 74 -1.59 -4.09 3.28
C ILE A 74 -0.28 -3.63 2.62
N GLU A 75 0.39 -4.49 1.82
CA GLU A 75 1.59 -4.15 1.05
C GLU A 75 1.36 -4.13 -0.47
N LEU A 76 0.11 -4.22 -0.92
CA LEU A 76 -0.20 -4.13 -2.36
C LEU A 76 -0.09 -2.70 -2.91
N ASP A 77 0.31 -1.72 -2.08
CA ASP A 77 0.74 -0.41 -2.57
C ASP A 77 1.94 -0.53 -3.54
N ILE A 78 2.71 -1.61 -3.44
CA ILE A 78 3.76 -1.96 -4.41
C ILE A 78 3.26 -2.01 -5.85
N LEU A 79 2.02 -2.47 -6.09
CA LEU A 79 1.46 -2.53 -7.45
C LEU A 79 1.40 -1.13 -8.06
N ARG A 80 0.99 -0.13 -7.27
CA ARG A 80 1.02 1.27 -7.72
C ARG A 80 2.45 1.73 -7.97
N LEU A 81 3.37 1.43 -7.05
CA LEU A 81 4.79 1.79 -7.17
C LEU A 81 5.45 1.21 -8.43
N THR A 82 5.00 0.04 -8.89
CA THR A 82 5.49 -0.56 -10.14
C THR A 82 4.86 0.05 -11.40
N THR A 83 3.83 0.88 -11.26
CA THR A 83 3.11 1.49 -12.40
C THR A 83 3.40 2.97 -12.58
N GLY A 84 4.39 3.53 -11.89
CA GLY A 84 4.74 4.93 -12.04
C GLY A 84 5.88 5.36 -11.13
N TYR A 85 6.11 6.65 -11.09
CA TYR A 85 7.10 7.28 -10.23
C TYR A 85 6.58 8.62 -9.71
N MET A 86 7.19 9.13 -8.64
CA MET A 86 6.91 10.45 -8.12
C MET A 86 8.11 11.37 -8.34
N ASP A 87 7.87 12.60 -8.74
CA ASP A 87 8.85 13.69 -8.75
C ASP A 87 8.28 14.96 -8.09
N SER A 88 8.93 16.11 -8.30
CA SER A 88 8.50 17.39 -7.76
C SER A 88 7.16 17.91 -8.31
N GLU A 89 6.73 17.44 -9.48
CA GLU A 89 5.46 17.84 -10.11
C GLU A 89 4.32 16.91 -9.70
N GLY A 90 4.63 15.71 -9.21
CA GLY A 90 3.66 14.77 -8.69
C GLY A 90 3.84 13.36 -9.26
N TRP A 91 2.75 12.60 -9.23
CA TRP A 91 2.76 11.19 -9.59
C TRP A 91 2.59 11.04 -11.11
N HIS A 92 3.53 10.33 -11.73
CA HIS A 92 3.53 10.05 -13.16
C HIS A 92 3.32 8.57 -13.40
N ASN A 93 2.29 8.23 -14.18
CA ASN A 93 2.02 6.84 -14.54
C ASN A 93 2.94 6.39 -15.68
N TYR A 94 3.44 5.16 -15.58
CA TYR A 94 3.94 4.41 -16.71
C TYR A 94 2.80 4.00 -17.64
N SER A 95 3.14 3.39 -18.78
CA SER A 95 2.14 2.92 -19.72
C SER A 95 1.26 1.81 -19.11
N CYS A 96 -0.05 1.90 -19.35
CA CYS A 96 -1.02 0.84 -19.05
C CYS A 96 -1.09 0.38 -17.57
N PRO A 97 -1.20 1.28 -16.57
CA PRO A 97 -1.27 0.90 -15.15
C PRO A 97 -2.41 -0.09 -14.87
N ASN A 98 -3.56 0.11 -15.52
CA ASN A 98 -4.72 -0.79 -15.39
C ASN A 98 -4.42 -2.21 -15.86
N LYS A 99 -3.61 -2.37 -16.93
CA LYS A 99 -3.27 -3.70 -17.45
C LYS A 99 -2.47 -4.50 -16.43
N LEU A 100 -1.49 -3.87 -15.76
CA LEU A 100 -0.71 -4.52 -14.71
C LEU A 100 -1.61 -4.95 -13.54
N THR A 101 -2.47 -4.07 -13.06
CA THR A 101 -3.41 -4.37 -11.97
C THR A 101 -4.37 -5.52 -12.33
N GLU A 102 -4.96 -5.51 -13.52
CA GLU A 102 -5.85 -6.59 -13.95
C GLU A 102 -5.09 -7.91 -14.15
N THR A 103 -3.88 -7.88 -14.71
CA THR A 103 -3.04 -9.09 -14.84
C THR A 103 -2.69 -9.66 -13.47
N PHE A 104 -2.28 -8.83 -12.50
CA PHE A 104 -2.01 -9.28 -11.14
C PHE A 104 -3.21 -9.99 -10.52
N TRP A 105 -4.39 -9.38 -10.57
CA TRP A 105 -5.59 -9.98 -9.97
C TRP A 105 -6.01 -11.26 -10.68
N THR A 106 -5.90 -11.31 -12.02
CA THR A 106 -6.20 -12.50 -12.80
C THR A 106 -5.34 -13.69 -12.37
N GLU A 107 -4.02 -13.49 -12.29
CA GLU A 107 -3.07 -14.54 -11.85
C GLU A 107 -3.27 -14.90 -10.38
N PHE A 108 -3.49 -13.90 -9.51
CA PHE A 108 -3.73 -14.13 -8.09
C PHE A 108 -4.95 -15.01 -7.85
N TYR A 109 -6.06 -14.76 -8.54
CA TYR A 109 -7.27 -15.59 -8.41
C TYR A 109 -7.04 -17.01 -8.93
N ALA A 110 -6.35 -17.15 -10.07
CA ALA A 110 -6.04 -18.45 -10.64
C ALA A 110 -5.20 -19.32 -9.69
N LEU A 111 -4.25 -18.72 -8.97
CA LEU A 111 -3.34 -19.44 -8.06
C LEU A 111 -3.90 -19.64 -6.65
N SER A 112 -4.63 -18.66 -6.11
CA SER A 112 -5.10 -18.70 -4.71
C SER A 112 -6.48 -19.33 -4.54
N GLY A 113 -7.29 -19.36 -5.59
CA GLY A 113 -8.71 -19.71 -5.50
C GLY A 113 -9.56 -18.69 -4.73
N ALA A 114 -9.03 -17.50 -4.42
CA ALA A 114 -9.75 -16.46 -3.70
C ALA A 114 -10.92 -15.91 -4.52
N GLY A 115 -12.01 -15.54 -3.83
CA GLY A 115 -13.17 -14.90 -4.45
C GLY A 115 -12.92 -13.43 -4.81
N ALA A 116 -13.62 -12.96 -5.84
CA ALA A 116 -13.50 -11.58 -6.34
C ALA A 116 -13.86 -10.49 -5.30
N SER A 117 -14.65 -10.83 -4.28
CA SER A 117 -14.99 -9.92 -3.18
C SER A 117 -13.76 -9.50 -2.34
N LEU A 118 -12.69 -10.29 -2.33
CA LEU A 118 -11.46 -9.98 -1.60
C LEU A 118 -10.76 -8.73 -2.14
N ARG A 119 -10.81 -8.50 -3.45
CA ARG A 119 -10.07 -7.40 -4.11
C ARG A 119 -10.46 -6.03 -3.59
N ILE A 120 -11.75 -5.76 -3.37
CA ILE A 120 -12.21 -4.45 -2.88
C ILE A 120 -11.56 -4.14 -1.52
N LEU A 121 -11.58 -5.10 -0.60
CA LEU A 121 -10.98 -4.93 0.73
C LEU A 121 -9.45 -4.90 0.66
N ALA A 122 -8.83 -5.70 -0.21
CA ALA A 122 -7.38 -5.72 -0.38
C ALA A 122 -6.84 -4.43 -1.01
N GLU A 123 -7.55 -3.82 -1.96
CA GLU A 123 -7.19 -2.51 -2.54
C GLU A 123 -7.37 -1.39 -1.50
N LEU A 124 -8.39 -1.48 -0.64
CA LEU A 124 -8.55 -0.59 0.51
C LEU A 124 -7.43 -0.80 1.55
N ALA A 125 -7.01 -2.04 1.79
CA ALA A 125 -5.85 -2.36 2.62
C ALA A 125 -4.56 -1.78 2.01
N ALA A 126 -4.37 -1.82 0.70
CA ALA A 126 -3.22 -1.21 0.02
C ALA A 126 -3.14 0.29 0.27
N LYS A 127 -4.28 0.99 0.24
CA LYS A 127 -4.36 2.42 0.57
C LYS A 127 -3.99 2.68 2.03
N LEU A 128 -4.49 1.86 2.96
CA LEU A 128 -4.09 1.93 4.37
C LEU A 128 -2.57 1.70 4.53
N GLY A 129 -2.02 0.71 3.82
CA GLY A 129 -0.60 0.41 3.74
C GLY A 129 0.25 1.59 3.33
N ALA A 130 -0.10 2.22 2.21
CA ALA A 130 0.56 3.42 1.71
C ALA A 130 0.53 4.56 2.74
N VAL A 131 -0.62 4.81 3.37
CA VAL A 131 -0.74 5.82 4.43
C VAL A 131 0.18 5.52 5.61
N LEU A 132 0.28 4.27 6.02
CA LEU A 132 1.16 3.87 7.12
C LEU A 132 2.64 3.95 6.74
N ARG A 133 2.97 3.72 5.46
CA ARG A 133 4.34 3.76 4.93
C ARG A 133 4.85 5.18 4.76
N TYR A 134 4.03 6.08 4.20
CA TYR A 134 4.45 7.43 3.78
C TYR A 134 3.89 8.55 4.65
N GLY A 135 2.83 8.29 5.43
CA GLY A 135 2.21 9.28 6.29
C GLY A 135 2.94 9.50 7.62
N PHE A 136 3.89 8.63 7.99
CA PHE A 136 4.56 8.65 9.28
C PHE A 136 6.07 8.55 9.13
N GLN A 137 6.80 9.20 10.05
CA GLN A 137 8.24 9.04 10.15
C GLN A 137 8.59 7.60 10.51
N ARG A 138 9.81 7.17 10.17
CA ARG A 138 10.36 5.88 10.55
C ARG A 138 11.53 6.05 11.50
N HIS A 139 11.68 5.10 12.42
CA HIS A 139 12.89 4.96 13.21
C HIS A 139 14.07 4.56 12.30
N ALA A 140 15.30 4.73 12.79
CA ALA A 140 16.50 4.28 12.07
C ALA A 140 16.49 2.77 11.77
N SER A 141 15.72 1.98 12.54
CA SER A 141 15.48 0.55 12.30
C SER A 141 14.48 0.28 11.18
N GLY A 142 13.95 1.30 10.50
CA GLY A 142 12.85 1.17 9.53
C GLY A 142 11.46 1.00 10.16
N ALA A 143 11.37 0.74 11.47
CA ALA A 143 10.08 0.59 12.14
C ALA A 143 9.27 1.90 12.12
N PRO A 144 7.94 1.84 11.90
CA PRO A 144 7.12 3.04 11.75
C PRO A 144 6.83 3.71 13.11
N THR A 145 6.81 5.05 13.11
CA THR A 145 6.50 5.89 14.29
C THR A 145 5.03 6.34 14.31
N GLU A 146 4.65 7.14 15.30
CA GLU A 146 3.34 7.82 15.39
C GLU A 146 3.38 9.28 14.91
N VAL A 147 4.56 9.79 14.54
CA VAL A 147 4.78 11.18 14.11
C VAL A 147 4.51 11.30 12.63
N VAL A 148 3.68 12.26 12.22
CA VAL A 148 3.36 12.48 10.80
C VAL A 148 4.58 13.00 10.05
N ALA A 149 4.85 12.44 8.88
CA ALA A 149 5.97 12.86 8.04
C ALA A 149 5.51 13.92 7.03
N GLU A 150 5.89 15.17 7.24
CA GLU A 150 5.48 16.29 6.38
C GLU A 150 6.01 16.12 4.94
N GLU A 151 7.27 15.75 4.77
CA GLU A 151 7.93 15.62 3.47
C GLU A 151 7.30 14.50 2.61
N THR A 152 7.15 13.30 3.19
CA THR A 152 6.64 12.13 2.48
C THR A 152 5.11 12.10 2.40
N SER A 153 4.39 12.94 3.15
CA SER A 153 2.93 13.06 3.05
C SER A 153 2.48 13.55 1.67
N SER A 154 3.34 14.27 0.95
CA SER A 154 3.10 14.68 -0.44
C SER A 154 2.91 13.49 -1.38
N PHE A 155 3.56 12.35 -1.08
CA PHE A 155 3.39 11.11 -1.83
C PHE A 155 1.91 10.70 -1.86
N LEU A 156 1.22 10.82 -0.73
CA LEU A 156 -0.16 10.39 -0.56
C LEU A 156 -1.19 11.10 -1.46
N LYS A 157 -0.83 12.21 -2.13
CA LYS A 157 -1.67 12.86 -3.16
C LYS A 157 -2.14 11.89 -4.22
N GLY A 158 -1.25 11.05 -4.74
CA GLY A 158 -1.59 10.07 -5.78
C GLY A 158 -2.67 9.10 -5.31
N TRP A 159 -2.56 8.63 -4.06
CA TRP A 159 -3.49 7.65 -3.49
C TRP A 159 -4.85 8.25 -3.10
N ALA A 160 -4.91 9.56 -2.85
CA ALA A 160 -6.13 10.28 -2.53
C ALA A 160 -6.92 10.76 -3.76
N ALA A 161 -6.24 11.03 -4.89
CA ALA A 161 -6.84 11.60 -6.10
C ALA A 161 -7.80 10.66 -6.85
N ASP A 162 -7.69 9.34 -6.65
CA ASP A 162 -8.50 8.33 -7.35
C ASP A 162 -9.97 8.26 -6.87
N TYR A 163 -10.41 9.18 -6.01
CA TYR A 163 -11.80 9.30 -5.53
C TYR A 163 -12.55 10.53 -6.06
N ALA A 164 -11.97 11.32 -6.96
CA ALA A 164 -12.67 12.47 -7.56
C ALA A 164 -13.66 12.08 -8.68
N HIS A 165 -13.71 10.80 -9.07
CA HIS A 165 -14.58 10.31 -10.15
C HIS A 165 -15.26 8.99 -9.78
N THR A 166 -16.19 9.05 -8.82
CA THR A 166 -17.32 8.12 -8.69
C THR A 166 -18.55 8.89 -8.27
#